data_AF-A0A847YWH0-F1
#
_entry.id   AF-A0A847YWH0-F1
#
_cell.length_a   1.000
_cell.length_b   1.000
_cell.length_c   1.000
_cell.angle_alpha   90.00
_cell.angle_beta   90.00
_cell.angle_gamma   90.00
#
_symmetry.space_group_name_H-M   'P 1'
#
loop_
_entity.id
_entity.type
_entity.pdbx_description
1 polymer ?
#
loop_
_entity_poly.entity_id
_entity_poly.type
_entity_poly.pdbx_seq_one_letter_code
_entity_poly.pdbx_strand_id
1 'polypeptide(L)'
;MDERIAEMVKNATISLHESVAGKIIDSSEFIPNAPETIRRKGFDHPLFEHGELLNNISWIVTSGADNITGTVGVFDPELERIALLNEFGDGRRIPSRAFMRKAYDDNVDRILSELENNILDYLEEVIKK
;
A
#
# COMPACT_ATOMS: atom_id res chain seq x y z
N MET A 1 9.35 6.17 -24.07
CA MET A 1 9.18 6.76 -22.73
C MET A 1 10.52 6.72 -22.03
N ASP A 2 10.94 7.81 -21.37
CA ASP A 2 12.28 7.90 -20.75
C ASP A 2 12.36 6.95 -19.54
N GLU A 3 13.43 6.15 -19.49
CA GLU A 3 13.69 5.17 -18.43
C GLU A 3 13.82 5.83 -17.04
N ARG A 4 14.28 7.09 -16.98
CA ARG A 4 14.36 7.86 -15.73
C ARG A 4 12.99 8.20 -15.16
N ILE A 5 12.01 8.53 -16.01
CA ILE A 5 10.63 8.76 -15.57
C ILE A 5 10.02 7.46 -15.03
N ALA A 6 10.31 6.33 -15.67
CA ALA A 6 9.86 5.01 -15.18
C ALA A 6 10.44 4.69 -13.80
N GLU A 7 11.73 4.98 -13.57
CA GLU A 7 12.37 4.77 -12.28
C GLU A 7 11.79 5.69 -11.19
N MET A 8 11.47 6.94 -11.50
CA MET A 8 10.81 7.85 -10.55
C MET A 8 9.44 7.34 -10.12
N VAL A 9 8.61 6.89 -11.07
CA VAL A 9 7.29 6.32 -10.76
C VAL A 9 7.43 5.02 -9.96
N LYS A 10 8.41 4.18 -10.30
CA LYS A 10 8.73 2.98 -9.53
C LYS A 10 9.10 3.30 -8.09
N ASN A 11 9.95 4.30 -7.85
CA ASN A 11 10.31 4.72 -6.50
C ASN A 11 9.11 5.21 -5.70
N ALA A 12 8.25 6.04 -6.30
CA ALA A 12 7.01 6.48 -5.68
C ALA A 12 6.08 5.29 -5.34
N THR A 13 6.02 4.29 -6.22
CA THR A 13 5.24 3.06 -6.00
C THR A 13 5.80 2.25 -4.83
N ILE A 14 7.12 2.11 -4.73
CA ILE A 14 7.79 1.44 -3.62
C ILE A 14 7.51 2.16 -2.31
N SER A 15 7.61 3.50 -2.28
CA SER A 15 7.30 4.28 -1.07
C SER A 15 5.85 4.11 -0.61
N LEU A 16 4.90 4.01 -1.55
CA LEU A 16 3.51 3.69 -1.21
C LEU A 16 3.39 2.27 -0.64
N HIS A 17 4.05 1.28 -1.27
CA HIS A 17 4.10 -0.09 -0.76
C HIS A 17 4.64 -0.17 0.67
N GLU A 18 5.74 0.52 0.96
CA GLU A 18 6.32 0.61 2.30
C GLU A 18 5.37 1.28 3.30
N SER A 19 4.62 2.29 2.88
CA SER A 19 3.62 2.95 3.72
C SER A 19 2.48 1.99 4.11
N VAL A 20 2.02 1.17 3.15
CA VAL A 20 0.99 0.16 3.41
C VAL A 20 1.53 -0.95 4.31
N ALA A 21 2.75 -1.43 4.05
CA ALA A 21 3.46 -2.38 4.90
C ALA A 21 3.65 -1.84 6.34
N GLY A 22 3.93 -0.55 6.48
CA GLY A 22 4.06 0.12 7.77
C GLY A 22 2.74 0.13 8.56
N LYS A 23 1.61 0.43 7.93
CA LYS A 23 0.28 0.37 8.57
C LYS A 23 -0.14 -1.03 8.94
N ILE A 24 0.27 -2.00 8.12
CA ILE A 24 0.15 -3.41 8.41
C ILE A 24 0.92 -3.73 9.71
N ILE A 25 2.22 -3.40 9.79
CA ILE A 25 3.05 -3.69 10.98
C ILE A 25 2.55 -2.95 12.23
N ASP A 26 2.28 -1.65 12.12
CA ASP A 26 1.77 -0.81 13.21
C ASP A 26 0.23 -0.83 13.25
N SER A 27 -0.31 -1.98 13.64
CA SER A 27 -1.75 -2.21 13.76
C SER A 27 -2.38 -1.63 15.03
N SER A 28 -1.64 -0.81 15.79
CA SER A 28 -2.09 -0.24 17.06
C SER A 28 -3.33 0.66 16.92
N GLU A 29 -3.51 1.27 15.74
CA GLU A 29 -4.64 2.13 15.41
C GLU A 29 -5.92 1.34 15.05
N PHE A 30 -5.84 0.02 14.89
CA PHE A 30 -6.96 -0.81 14.43
C PHE A 30 -7.69 -1.53 15.55
N ILE A 31 -9.00 -1.73 15.36
CA ILE A 31 -9.86 -2.42 16.32
C ILE A 31 -9.40 -3.87 16.49
N PRO A 32 -9.10 -4.33 17.72
CA PRO A 32 -8.68 -5.70 17.99
C PRO A 32 -9.68 -6.76 17.49
N ASN A 33 -9.23 -8.00 17.39
CA ASN A 33 -10.09 -9.13 17.08
C ASN A 33 -11.15 -9.33 18.18
N ALA A 34 -12.31 -9.87 17.81
CA ALA A 34 -13.34 -10.21 18.79
C ALA A 34 -12.82 -11.24 19.81
N PRO A 35 -13.24 -11.22 21.09
CA PRO A 35 -12.75 -12.14 22.12
C PRO A 35 -12.91 -13.62 21.79
N GLU A 36 -13.93 -13.99 21.02
CA GLU A 36 -14.08 -15.36 20.49
C GLU A 36 -12.97 -15.72 19.50
N THR A 37 -12.64 -14.82 18.59
CA THR A 37 -11.54 -14.97 17.64
C THR A 37 -10.20 -14.99 18.37
N ILE A 38 -10.01 -14.17 19.41
CA ILE A 38 -8.80 -14.19 20.25
C ILE A 38 -8.67 -15.55 20.96
N ARG A 39 -9.75 -16.08 21.54
CA ARG A 39 -9.72 -17.41 22.19
C ARG A 39 -9.41 -18.54 21.21
N ARG A 40 -9.82 -18.41 19.95
CA ARG A 40 -9.54 -19.39 18.89
C ARG A 40 -8.13 -19.25 18.30
N LYS A 41 -7.66 -18.02 18.09
CA LYS A 41 -6.39 -17.70 17.39
C LYS A 41 -5.21 -17.46 18.32
N GLY A 42 -5.44 -17.08 19.57
CA GLY A 42 -4.43 -16.81 20.59
C GLY A 42 -3.90 -15.37 20.64
N PHE A 43 -4.36 -14.46 19.77
CA PHE A 43 -3.87 -13.07 19.70
C PHE A 43 -4.98 -12.09 19.30
N ASP A 44 -4.77 -10.80 19.64
CA ASP A 44 -5.75 -9.72 19.52
C ASP A 44 -5.53 -8.78 18.32
N HIS A 45 -4.33 -8.78 17.73
CA HIS A 45 -4.03 -7.97 16.56
C HIS A 45 -4.85 -8.41 15.34
N PRO A 46 -5.51 -7.49 14.63
CA PRO A 46 -6.26 -7.86 13.46
C PRO A 46 -5.36 -8.09 12.25
N LEU A 47 -5.15 -9.39 12.01
CA LEU A 47 -4.36 -10.02 10.95
C LEU A 47 -2.89 -9.63 10.85
N PHE A 48 -2.06 -10.37 11.58
CA PHE A 48 -0.95 -11.15 11.01
C PHE A 48 -0.97 -12.49 11.72
N GLU A 49 -1.48 -13.55 11.10
CA GLU A 49 -1.24 -14.88 11.69
C GLU A 49 0.28 -15.12 11.67
N HIS A 50 0.93 -14.97 10.51
CA HIS A 50 2.37 -15.22 10.32
C HIS A 50 3.07 -14.21 9.37
N GLY A 51 2.51 -13.01 9.18
CA GLY A 51 3.01 -12.04 8.20
C GLY A 51 2.53 -12.29 6.76
N GLU A 52 1.54 -13.14 6.55
CA GLU A 52 1.07 -13.53 5.21
C GLU A 52 0.59 -12.35 4.35
N LEU A 53 -0.24 -11.44 4.91
CA LEU A 53 -0.66 -10.23 4.17
C LEU A 53 0.52 -9.27 3.91
N LEU A 54 1.47 -9.17 4.84
CA LEU A 54 2.69 -8.39 4.66
C LEU A 54 3.56 -8.98 3.54
N ASN A 55 3.67 -10.31 3.47
CA ASN A 55 4.44 -11.02 2.45
C ASN A 55 3.74 -11.04 1.08
N ASN A 56 2.43 -10.78 1.02
CA ASN A 56 1.62 -10.82 -0.19
C ASN A 56 1.14 -9.46 -0.67
N ILE A 57 1.43 -8.39 0.07
CA ILE A 57 1.37 -7.06 -0.53
C ILE A 57 2.54 -6.93 -1.50
N SER A 58 2.24 -6.48 -2.71
CA SER A 58 3.25 -6.28 -3.73
C SER A 58 2.96 -5.00 -4.49
N TRP A 59 3.83 -4.72 -5.46
CA TRP A 59 3.70 -3.58 -6.34
C TRP A 59 4.01 -3.98 -7.78
N ILE A 60 3.36 -3.30 -8.71
CA ILE A 60 3.51 -3.51 -10.15
C ILE A 60 3.68 -2.14 -10.81
N VAL A 61 4.70 -2.01 -11.66
CA VAL A 61 4.85 -0.84 -12.53
C VAL A 61 4.60 -1.27 -13.96
N THR A 62 3.63 -0.63 -14.62
CA THR A 62 3.28 -0.88 -16.01
C THR A 62 3.57 0.36 -16.84
N SER A 63 4.36 0.19 -17.90
CA SER A 63 4.67 1.23 -18.88
C SER A 63 3.79 1.04 -20.12
N GLY A 64 2.79 1.91 -20.30
CA GLY A 64 2.00 2.02 -21.52
C GLY A 64 2.69 2.86 -22.60
N ALA A 65 1.97 3.12 -23.69
CA ALA A 65 2.46 3.99 -24.76
C ALA A 65 2.69 5.43 -24.28
N ASP A 66 1.76 5.95 -23.46
CA ASP A 66 1.72 7.36 -23.03
C ASP A 66 1.67 7.54 -21.51
N ASN A 67 1.66 6.44 -20.74
CA ASN A 67 1.54 6.50 -19.28
C ASN A 67 2.41 5.47 -18.57
N ILE A 68 2.78 5.77 -17.33
CA ILE A 68 3.39 4.83 -16.40
C ILE A 68 2.46 4.74 -15.21
N THR A 69 2.07 3.52 -14.85
CA THR A 69 1.17 3.29 -13.73
C THR A 69 1.88 2.44 -12.69
N GLY A 70 1.98 2.96 -11.47
CA GLY A 70 2.36 2.22 -10.28
C GLY A 70 1.12 1.72 -9.54
N THR A 71 1.04 0.41 -9.28
CA THR A 71 -0.05 -0.21 -8.55
C THR A 71 0.50 -0.90 -7.31
N VAL A 72 -0.13 -0.71 -6.15
CA VAL A 72 0.19 -1.38 -4.89
C VAL A 72 -1.06 -2.13 -4.43
N GLY A 73 -0.90 -3.40 -4.04
CA GLY A 73 -2.04 -4.19 -3.62
C GLY A 73 -1.70 -5.63 -3.26
N VAL A 74 -2.74 -6.40 -2.94
CA VAL A 74 -2.66 -7.85 -2.77
C VAL A 74 -3.14 -8.49 -4.08
N PHE A 75 -2.26 -9.24 -4.73
CA PHE A 75 -2.54 -9.84 -6.04
C PHE A 75 -2.78 -11.36 -5.96
N ASP A 76 -2.61 -11.94 -4.77
CA ASP A 76 -2.96 -13.32 -4.50
C ASP A 76 -4.49 -13.46 -4.37
N PRO A 77 -5.16 -14.27 -5.21
CA PRO A 77 -6.62 -14.41 -5.18
C PRO A 77 -7.19 -14.99 -3.87
N GLU A 78 -6.42 -15.83 -3.16
CA GLU A 78 -6.87 -16.42 -1.89
C GLU A 78 -6.84 -15.38 -0.76
N LEU A 79 -5.83 -14.50 -0.78
CA LEU A 79 -5.64 -13.45 0.22
C LEU A 79 -6.38 -12.15 -0.10
N GLU A 80 -6.74 -11.91 -1.36
CA GLU A 80 -7.52 -10.74 -1.78
C GLU A 80 -8.81 -10.59 -0.95
N ARG A 81 -9.56 -11.69 -0.80
CA ARG A 81 -10.82 -11.68 -0.02
C ARG A 81 -10.59 -11.29 1.44
N ILE A 82 -9.47 -11.74 2.01
CA ILE A 82 -9.10 -11.43 3.39
C ILE A 82 -8.68 -9.95 3.49
N ALA A 83 -7.90 -9.45 2.55
CA ALA A 83 -7.52 -8.05 2.46
C ALA A 83 -8.74 -7.14 2.35
N LEU A 84 -9.70 -7.46 1.48
CA LEU A 84 -10.95 -6.70 1.31
C LEU A 84 -11.79 -6.64 2.59
N LEU A 85 -11.94 -7.77 3.29
CA LEU A 85 -12.68 -7.82 4.55
C LEU A 85 -12.03 -6.96 5.64
N ASN A 86 -10.71 -6.80 5.61
CA ASN A 86 -10.05 -5.90 6.56
C ASN A 86 -10.17 -4.47 6.11
N GLU A 87 -9.93 -4.18 4.82
CA GLU A 87 -9.99 -2.83 4.29
C GLU A 87 -11.38 -2.18 4.45
N PHE A 88 -12.47 -2.95 4.28
CA PHE A 88 -13.84 -2.42 4.27
C PHE A 88 -14.72 -2.94 5.42
N GLY A 89 -14.36 -4.03 6.06
CA GLY A 89 -15.27 -4.74 6.99
C GLY A 89 -16.40 -5.45 6.24
N ASP A 90 -17.38 -5.95 6.99
CA ASP A 90 -18.61 -6.57 6.44
C ASP A 90 -19.88 -5.72 6.68
N GLY A 91 -19.72 -4.52 7.24
CA GLY A 91 -20.82 -3.62 7.61
C GLY A 91 -21.72 -4.14 8.74
N ARG A 92 -21.35 -5.25 9.41
CA ARG A 92 -22.16 -5.89 10.45
C ARG A 92 -21.33 -6.25 11.68
N ARG A 93 -20.42 -7.21 11.56
CA ARG A 93 -19.70 -7.84 12.67
C ARG A 93 -18.19 -7.63 12.60
N ILE A 94 -17.65 -7.51 11.40
CA ILE A 94 -16.22 -7.32 11.15
C ILE A 94 -15.98 -5.83 10.92
N PRO A 95 -15.26 -5.14 11.82
CA PRO A 95 -14.94 -3.74 11.62
C PRO A 95 -13.94 -3.55 10.47
N SER A 96 -14.01 -2.38 9.84
CA SER A 96 -13.00 -1.93 8.88
C SER A 96 -11.69 -1.59 9.59
N ARG A 97 -10.59 -1.90 8.92
CA ARG A 97 -9.18 -1.75 9.28
C ARG A 97 -8.47 -1.34 8.01
N ALA A 98 -8.66 -0.07 7.68
CA ALA A 98 -8.38 0.50 6.38
C ALA A 98 -6.86 0.72 6.19
N PHE A 99 -6.09 -0.35 6.15
CA PHE A 99 -4.63 -0.29 6.09
C PHE A 99 -4.14 0.32 4.78
N MET A 100 -4.82 0.08 3.65
CA MET A 100 -4.46 0.69 2.37
C MET A 100 -4.92 2.14 2.28
N ARG A 101 -6.19 2.44 2.60
CA ARG A 101 -6.69 3.83 2.56
C ARG A 101 -5.93 4.72 3.54
N LYS A 102 -5.69 4.26 4.76
CA LYS A 102 -4.97 5.07 5.75
C LYS A 102 -3.51 5.26 5.37
N ALA A 103 -2.85 4.25 4.81
CA ALA A 103 -1.51 4.42 4.28
C ALA A 103 -1.46 5.44 3.14
N TYR A 104 -2.45 5.41 2.24
CA TYR A 104 -2.60 6.40 1.18
C TYR A 104 -2.85 7.80 1.74
N ASP A 105 -3.90 7.99 2.54
CA ASP A 105 -4.30 9.28 3.10
C ASP A 105 -3.18 9.93 3.93
N ASP A 106 -2.44 9.14 4.71
CA ASP A 106 -1.37 9.65 5.57
C ASP A 106 -0.07 9.96 4.80
N ASN A 107 0.14 9.46 3.57
CA ASN A 107 1.44 9.54 2.87
C ASN A 107 1.39 10.12 1.45
N VAL A 108 0.22 10.18 0.81
CA VAL A 108 0.10 10.52 -0.62
C VAL A 108 0.69 11.89 -0.94
N ASP A 109 0.43 12.91 -0.12
CA ASP A 109 0.91 14.26 -0.37
C ASP A 109 2.45 14.33 -0.39
N ARG A 110 3.10 13.62 0.54
CA ARG A 110 4.55 13.54 0.61
C ARG A 110 5.12 12.82 -0.62
N ILE A 111 4.56 11.66 -0.97
CA ILE A 111 5.02 10.84 -2.09
C ILE A 111 4.85 11.60 -3.42
N LEU A 112 3.71 12.28 -3.61
CA LEU A 112 3.46 13.11 -4.78
C LEU A 112 4.44 14.28 -4.86
N SER A 113 4.68 14.98 -3.74
CA SER A 113 5.64 16.08 -3.70
C SER A 113 7.06 15.62 -4.07
N GLU A 114 7.49 14.46 -3.58
CA GLU A 114 8.79 13.86 -3.92
C GLU A 114 8.87 13.51 -5.41
N LEU A 115 7.82 12.91 -5.97
CA LEU A 115 7.74 12.58 -7.39
C LEU A 115 7.79 13.83 -8.27
N GLU A 116 7.02 14.86 -7.92
CA GLU A 116 6.97 16.14 -8.65
C GLU A 116 8.35 16.81 -8.69
N ASN A 117 9.02 16.92 -7.55
CA ASN A 117 10.35 17.53 -7.48
C ASN A 117 11.37 16.77 -8.34
N ASN A 118 11.36 15.43 -8.28
CA ASN A 118 12.26 14.61 -9.11
C ASN A 118 12.02 14.81 -10.62
N ILE A 119 10.75 14.94 -11.04
CA ILE A 119 10.40 15.22 -12.43
C ILE A 119 10.86 16.62 -12.82
N LEU A 120 10.64 17.63 -11.97
CA LEU A 120 11.07 19.01 -12.24
C LEU A 120 12.58 19.10 -12.42
N ASP A 121 13.35 18.49 -11.52
CA ASP A 121 14.82 18.46 -11.60
C ASP A 121 15.29 17.85 -12.92
N TYR A 122 14.70 16.72 -13.32
CA TYR A 122 15.02 16.08 -14.59
C TYR A 122 14.67 16.96 -15.79
N LEU A 123 13.51 17.63 -15.78
CA LEU A 123 13.13 18.53 -16.86
C LEU A 123 14.09 19.72 -16.97
N GLU A 124 14.53 20.28 -15.84
CA GLU A 124 15.54 21.34 -15.84
C GLU A 124 16.86 20.87 -16.45
N GLU A 125 17.33 19.67 -16.11
CA GLU A 125 18.55 19.09 -16.71
C GLU A 125 18.44 18.91 -18.22
N VAL A 126 17.27 18.50 -18.71
CA VAL A 126 17.03 18.27 -20.13
C VAL A 126 16.92 19.60 -20.89
N ILE A 127 16.27 20.61 -20.31
CA ILE A 127 16.09 21.93 -20.93
C ILE A 127 17.40 22.74 -20.94
N LYS A 128 18.24 22.60 -19.92
CA LYS A 128 19.51 23.32 -19.80
C LYS A 128 20.62 22.73 -20.70
N LYS A 129 20.40 21.57 -21.33
CA LYS A 129 21.30 20.96 -22.32
C LYS A 129 20.92 21.35 -23.74
#